data_AF-A0A0D2PW82-F1
#
_entry.id   AF-A0A0D2PW82-F1
#
_cell.length_a   1.000
_cell.length_b   1.000
_cell.length_c   1.000
_cell.angle_alpha   90.00
_cell.angle_beta   90.00
_cell.angle_gamma   90.00
#
_symmetry.space_group_name_H-M   'P 1'
#
loop_
_entity.id
_entity.type
_entity.pdbx_description
1 polymer ?
#
loop_
_entity_poly.entity_id
_entity_poly.type
_entity_poly.pdbx_seq_one_letter_code
_entity_poly.pdbx_strand_id
1 'polypeptide(L)'
;MASKVVSAFNGPITPTALEAWLGQCEDGFAIYTSTKSDKTPDLDIPTKIWLTGTHLHEPSMAAWWNANRKEFLKLASWDALEKQIRSRFMPKGYKLMALRSFFLCSQGKSTFSDYAAALAEARNGVGPSVISASVYKYQLLFHAHPILVLRIVAIPDFDIDSIGFDDLVALMNMQFESLAAEGNLGRLSITARASPAPLSSPARLPFLDDTERDRLSAAKGCWRCRKIPTDAGWVPHVGRTCPGDAANGVQPGRDFIPGIKTEIAAGVFLAADASEDQPEYGADEYAEAFWAADDSDSE
;
A
#
# COMPACT_ATOMS: atom_id res chain seq x y z
N MET A 1 -25.67 38.30 3.25
CA MET A 1 -24.21 38.23 3.01
C MET A 1 -23.47 37.26 3.94
N ALA A 2 -24.04 36.84 5.09
CA ALA A 2 -23.38 35.90 6.02
C ALA A 2 -23.21 34.45 5.50
N SER A 3 -24.01 34.00 4.52
CA SER A 3 -23.89 32.64 3.97
C SER A 3 -22.64 32.42 3.10
N LYS A 4 -21.79 33.44 2.93
CA LYS A 4 -20.49 33.33 2.26
C LYS A 4 -19.32 33.20 3.23
N VAL A 5 -19.55 33.27 4.54
CA VAL A 5 -18.49 33.26 5.55
C VAL A 5 -17.98 31.84 5.80
N VAL A 6 -18.87 30.85 5.82
CA VAL A 6 -18.49 29.45 6.09
C VAL A 6 -18.99 28.58 4.93
N SER A 7 -18.15 27.67 4.45
CA SER A 7 -18.53 26.67 3.44
C SER A 7 -19.35 25.55 4.07
N ALA A 8 -20.25 24.93 3.30
CA ALA A 8 -21.00 23.77 3.78
C ALA A 8 -20.11 22.51 3.84
N PHE A 9 -20.14 21.79 4.96
CA PHE A 9 -19.53 20.47 5.07
C PHE A 9 -20.51 19.38 4.64
N ASN A 10 -20.29 18.82 3.46
CA ASN A 10 -21.14 17.75 2.90
C ASN A 10 -20.53 16.35 3.10
N GLY A 11 -19.40 16.24 3.82
CA GLY A 11 -18.62 15.02 3.92
C GLY A 11 -17.62 14.83 2.78
N PRO A 12 -16.88 13.70 2.76
CA PRO A 12 -16.96 12.60 3.72
C PRO A 12 -16.36 12.95 5.09
N ILE A 13 -16.77 12.24 6.16
CA ILE A 13 -16.16 12.38 7.50
C ILE A 13 -14.80 11.67 7.51
N THR A 14 -13.77 12.32 6.98
CA THR A 14 -12.38 11.87 7.06
C THR A 14 -11.54 12.92 7.79
N PRO A 15 -10.41 12.53 8.42
CA PRO A 15 -9.54 13.49 9.08
C PRO A 15 -9.11 14.62 8.16
N THR A 16 -8.67 14.30 6.94
CA THR A 16 -8.21 15.28 5.95
C THR A 16 -9.33 16.26 5.56
N ALA A 17 -10.54 15.76 5.25
CA ALA A 17 -11.65 16.61 4.84
C ALA A 17 -12.14 17.51 5.99
N LEU A 18 -12.16 16.98 7.22
CA LEU A 18 -12.62 17.73 8.39
C LEU A 18 -11.62 18.81 8.82
N GLU A 19 -10.31 18.50 8.83
CA GLU A 19 -9.26 19.51 9.09
C GLU A 19 -9.29 20.61 8.03
N ALA A 20 -9.41 20.25 6.74
CA ALA A 20 -9.50 21.22 5.65
C ALA A 20 -10.72 22.14 5.79
N TRP A 21 -11.88 21.58 6.13
CA TRP A 21 -13.09 22.37 6.31
C TRP A 21 -13.04 23.28 7.54
N LEU A 22 -12.47 22.80 8.67
CA LEU A 22 -12.27 23.63 9.85
C LEU A 22 -11.34 24.82 9.54
N GLY A 23 -10.26 24.59 8.79
CA GLY A 23 -9.40 25.68 8.29
C GLY A 23 -10.14 26.68 7.41
N GLN A 24 -10.99 26.20 6.49
CA GLN A 24 -11.84 27.09 5.67
C GLN A 24 -12.81 27.94 6.49
N CYS A 25 -13.31 27.42 7.63
CA CYS A 25 -14.13 28.21 8.54
C CYS A 25 -13.33 29.36 9.14
N GLU A 26 -12.10 29.10 9.58
CA GLU A 26 -11.20 30.10 10.14
C GLU A 26 -10.80 31.17 9.12
N ASP A 27 -10.42 30.74 7.91
CA ASP A 27 -10.15 31.63 6.79
C ASP A 27 -11.37 32.51 6.49
N GLY A 28 -12.55 31.91 6.48
CA GLY A 28 -13.82 32.61 6.32
C GLY A 28 -14.05 33.70 7.37
N PHE A 29 -13.78 33.40 8.64
CA PHE A 29 -13.86 34.39 9.72
C PHE A 29 -12.80 35.49 9.59
N ALA A 30 -11.58 35.15 9.16
CA ALA A 30 -10.51 36.11 8.94
C ALA A 30 -10.84 37.05 7.76
N ILE A 31 -11.36 36.51 6.66
CA ILE A 31 -11.83 37.27 5.49
C ILE A 31 -12.96 38.21 5.90
N TYR A 32 -13.95 37.73 6.66
CA TYR A 32 -15.02 38.58 7.18
C TYR A 32 -14.45 39.75 7.99
N THR A 33 -13.53 39.47 8.92
CA THR A 33 -12.90 40.49 9.76
C THR A 33 -12.13 41.52 8.94
N SER A 34 -11.54 41.09 7.82
CA SER A 34 -10.73 41.95 6.95
C SER A 34 -11.55 42.76 5.95
N THR A 35 -12.74 42.28 5.58
CA THR A 35 -13.60 42.85 4.53
C THR A 35 -14.84 43.55 5.07
N LYS A 36 -15.11 43.44 6.37
CA LYS A 36 -16.24 44.13 7.00
C LYS A 36 -16.07 45.65 6.86
N SER A 37 -17.19 46.34 6.68
CA SER A 37 -17.21 47.80 6.80
C SER A 37 -17.10 48.21 8.26
N ASP A 38 -16.60 49.41 8.54
CA ASP A 38 -16.48 49.95 9.92
C ASP A 38 -17.81 49.97 10.69
N LYS A 39 -18.94 49.94 9.98
CA LYS A 39 -20.29 49.93 10.57
C LYS A 39 -20.80 48.54 10.91
N THR A 40 -20.09 47.49 10.50
CA THR A 40 -20.49 46.10 10.73
C THR A 40 -19.77 45.55 11.96
N PRO A 41 -20.49 45.02 12.96
CA PRO A 41 -19.87 44.45 14.15
C PRO A 41 -19.08 43.18 13.80
N ASP A 42 -18.05 42.88 14.60
CA ASP A 42 -17.35 41.60 14.50
C ASP A 42 -18.27 40.42 14.83
N LEU A 43 -17.93 39.26 14.27
CA LEU A 43 -18.60 38.02 14.62
C LEU A 43 -18.21 37.65 16.05
N ASP A 44 -19.19 37.72 16.95
CA ASP A 44 -19.02 37.18 18.29
C ASP A 44 -18.88 35.65 18.27
N ILE A 45 -18.38 35.09 19.37
CA ILE A 45 -18.11 33.65 19.49
C ILE A 45 -19.39 32.82 19.26
N PRO A 46 -20.55 33.16 19.85
CA PRO A 46 -21.80 32.46 19.56
C PRO A 46 -22.19 32.49 18.08
N THR A 47 -21.99 33.60 17.37
CA THR A 47 -22.29 33.70 15.93
C THR A 47 -21.35 32.82 15.10
N LYS A 48 -20.06 32.79 15.42
CA LYS A 48 -19.09 31.89 14.74
C LYS A 48 -19.51 30.42 14.91
N ILE A 49 -19.79 30.01 16.15
CA ILE A 49 -20.23 28.65 16.47
C ILE A 49 -21.55 28.31 15.76
N TRP A 50 -22.51 29.24 15.77
CA TRP A 50 -23.79 29.07 15.11
C TRP A 50 -23.64 28.93 13.58
N LEU A 51 -22.86 29.80 12.95
CA LEU A 51 -22.60 29.75 11.51
C LEU A 51 -21.99 28.40 11.11
N THR A 52 -20.94 27.97 11.80
CA THR A 52 -20.32 26.66 11.55
C THR A 52 -21.30 25.52 11.71
N GLY A 53 -22.03 25.48 12.83
CA GLY A 53 -22.97 24.40 13.10
C GLY A 53 -24.11 24.32 12.08
N THR A 54 -24.61 25.47 11.60
CA THR A 54 -25.63 25.50 10.54
C THR A 54 -25.13 25.07 9.17
N HIS A 55 -23.82 25.06 8.94
CA HIS A 55 -23.20 24.62 7.69
C HIS A 55 -22.69 23.18 7.75
N LEU A 56 -22.99 22.44 8.83
CA LEU A 56 -22.82 20.99 8.89
C LEU A 56 -23.99 20.32 8.17
N HIS A 57 -23.79 19.95 6.90
CA HIS A 57 -24.82 19.32 6.07
C HIS A 57 -24.71 17.79 6.01
N GLU A 58 -23.53 17.24 6.32
CA GLU A 58 -23.37 15.80 6.48
C GLU A 58 -24.38 15.29 7.54
N PRO A 59 -25.21 14.28 7.23
CA PRO A 59 -26.36 13.92 8.06
C PRO A 59 -26.04 13.59 9.54
N SER A 60 -24.93 12.89 9.80
CA SER A 60 -24.53 12.51 11.16
C SER A 60 -24.09 13.72 11.99
N MET A 61 -23.29 14.61 11.39
CA MET A 61 -22.84 15.86 12.00
C MET A 61 -23.99 16.84 12.20
N ALA A 62 -24.91 16.94 11.23
CA ALA A 62 -26.10 17.78 11.31
C ALA A 62 -27.02 17.34 12.46
N ALA A 63 -27.27 16.03 12.59
CA ALA A 63 -28.07 15.48 13.69
C ALA A 63 -27.41 15.74 15.06
N TRP A 64 -26.10 15.52 15.16
CA TRP A 64 -25.32 15.80 16.37
C TRP A 64 -25.35 17.29 16.75
N TRP A 65 -25.19 18.20 15.79
CA TRP A 65 -25.29 19.63 16.01
C TRP A 65 -26.67 20.02 16.53
N ASN A 66 -27.73 19.58 15.86
CA ASN A 66 -29.11 19.94 16.22
C ASN A 66 -29.49 19.46 17.62
N ALA A 67 -29.02 18.29 18.04
CA ALA A 67 -29.26 17.75 19.38
C ALA A 67 -28.57 18.57 20.49
N ASN A 68 -27.38 19.11 20.23
CA ASN A 68 -26.52 19.73 21.25
C ASN A 68 -26.34 21.26 21.08
N ARG A 69 -27.02 21.86 20.09
CA ARG A 69 -26.89 23.28 19.72
C ARG A 69 -26.94 24.24 20.91
N LYS A 70 -27.88 24.04 21.83
CA LYS A 70 -28.04 24.91 23.01
C LYS A 70 -26.83 24.88 23.95
N GLU A 71 -26.12 23.77 23.99
CA GLU A 71 -24.91 23.61 24.81
C GLU A 71 -23.69 24.19 24.09
N PHE A 72 -23.58 23.96 22.78
CA PHE A 72 -22.49 24.51 21.97
C PHE A 72 -22.49 26.04 21.93
N LEU A 73 -23.66 26.67 21.89
CA LEU A 73 -23.76 28.14 21.93
C LEU A 73 -23.36 28.75 23.29
N LYS A 74 -23.13 27.94 24.33
CA LYS A 74 -22.60 28.38 25.63
C LYS A 74 -21.08 28.25 25.73
N LEU A 75 -20.41 27.72 24.69
CA LEU A 75 -18.97 27.56 24.70
C LEU A 75 -18.27 28.92 24.71
N ALA A 76 -17.20 29.03 25.49
CA ALA A 76 -16.46 30.26 25.69
C ALA A 76 -15.50 30.59 24.53
N SER A 77 -15.22 29.64 23.63
CA SER A 77 -14.31 29.81 22.51
C SER A 77 -14.68 28.95 21.31
N TRP A 78 -14.20 29.36 20.14
CA TRP A 78 -14.23 28.58 18.91
C TRP A 78 -13.48 27.25 19.06
N ASP A 79 -12.26 27.28 19.60
CA ASP A 79 -11.40 26.11 19.83
C ASP A 79 -12.10 25.02 20.67
N ALA A 80 -12.99 25.42 21.58
CA ALA A 80 -13.76 24.47 22.38
C ALA A 80 -14.77 23.69 21.54
N LEU A 81 -15.41 24.33 20.55
CA LEU A 81 -16.27 23.66 19.58
C LEU A 81 -15.44 22.76 18.68
N GLU A 82 -14.33 23.27 18.17
CA GLU A 82 -13.43 22.52 17.30
C GLU A 82 -12.94 21.23 17.98
N LYS A 83 -12.55 21.32 19.25
CA LYS A 83 -12.17 20.17 20.07
C LYS A 83 -13.31 19.16 20.21
N GLN A 84 -14.56 19.61 20.37
CA GLN A 84 -15.73 18.72 20.41
C GLN A 84 -15.95 18.01 19.08
N ILE A 85 -15.87 18.74 17.96
CA ILE A 85 -15.98 18.19 16.60
C ILE A 85 -14.90 17.14 16.38
N ARG A 86 -13.63 17.48 16.64
CA ARG A 86 -12.50 16.55 16.51
C ARG A 86 -12.69 15.33 17.40
N SER A 87 -13.07 15.51 18.66
CA SER A 87 -13.26 14.40 19.61
C SER A 87 -14.38 13.45 19.22
N ARG A 88 -15.41 13.93 18.52
CA ARG A 88 -16.58 13.13 18.13
C ARG A 88 -16.35 12.39 16.80
N PHE A 89 -15.78 13.07 15.82
CA PHE A 89 -15.76 12.60 14.43
C PHE A 89 -14.39 12.12 13.95
N MET A 90 -13.30 12.44 14.67
CA MET A 90 -12.00 11.87 14.35
C MET A 90 -11.87 10.46 14.93
N PRO A 91 -11.44 9.46 14.13
CA PRO A 91 -11.11 8.14 14.65
C PRO A 91 -10.02 8.23 15.73
N LYS A 92 -10.15 7.41 16.78
CA LYS A 92 -9.10 7.31 17.79
C LYS A 92 -7.80 6.84 17.15
N GLY A 93 -6.70 7.54 17.45
CA GLY A 93 -5.39 7.21 16.90
C GLY A 93 -5.20 7.58 15.42
N TYR A 94 -6.07 8.39 14.82
CA TYR A 94 -5.94 8.78 13.40
C TYR A 94 -4.56 9.39 13.07
N LYS A 95 -3.99 10.21 13.97
CA LYS A 95 -2.64 10.75 13.80
C LYS A 95 -1.58 9.66 13.79
N LEU A 96 -1.70 8.66 14.66
CA LEU A 96 -0.77 7.53 14.69
C LEU A 96 -0.89 6.68 13.42
N MET A 97 -2.11 6.51 12.89
CA MET A 97 -2.32 5.82 11.62
C MET A 97 -1.76 6.62 10.45
N ALA A 98 -1.95 7.95 10.42
CA ALA A 98 -1.34 8.82 9.41
C ALA A 98 0.19 8.76 9.46
N LEU A 99 0.78 8.78 10.66
CA LEU A 99 2.22 8.63 10.86
C LEU A 99 2.73 7.26 10.41
N ARG A 100 1.98 6.20 10.69
CA ARG A 100 2.27 4.84 10.19
C ARG A 100 2.23 4.82 8.66
N SER A 101 1.19 5.40 8.06
CA SER A 101 1.08 5.50 6.60
C SER A 101 2.24 6.27 6.00
N PHE A 102 2.69 7.35 6.65
CA PHE A 102 3.84 8.13 6.21
C PHE A 102 5.12 7.29 6.13
N PHE A 103 5.49 6.57 7.20
CA PHE A 103 6.71 5.77 7.23
C PHE A 103 6.64 4.48 6.41
N LEU A 104 5.45 3.96 6.12
CA LEU A 104 5.26 2.78 5.28
C LEU A 104 4.98 3.12 3.81
N CYS A 105 4.80 4.41 3.48
CA CYS A 105 4.55 4.84 2.11
C CYS A 105 5.78 4.56 1.25
N SER A 106 5.57 3.86 0.14
CA SER A 106 6.61 3.57 -0.85
C SER A 106 6.04 3.67 -2.25
N GLN A 107 6.87 4.08 -3.21
CA GLN A 107 6.42 4.30 -4.58
C GLN A 107 5.89 3.02 -5.24
N GLY A 108 6.56 1.88 -5.01
CA GLY A 108 6.16 0.59 -5.58
C GLY A 108 6.02 0.66 -7.10
N LYS A 109 4.82 0.36 -7.60
CA LYS A 109 4.48 0.40 -9.04
C LYS A 109 3.78 1.71 -9.47
N SER A 110 3.55 2.63 -8.54
CA SER A 110 2.85 3.89 -8.80
C SER A 110 3.75 4.89 -9.52
N THR A 111 3.12 5.89 -10.15
CA THR A 111 3.87 7.05 -10.64
C THR A 111 4.53 7.79 -9.47
N PHE A 112 5.61 8.52 -9.73
CA PHE A 112 6.22 9.31 -8.67
C PHE A 112 5.26 10.38 -8.13
N SER A 113 4.45 11.00 -9.01
CA SER A 113 3.42 11.96 -8.63
C SER A 113 2.41 11.39 -7.63
N ASP A 114 1.87 10.19 -7.89
CA ASP A 114 0.91 9.54 -6.99
C ASP A 114 1.54 9.20 -5.63
N TYR A 115 2.79 8.74 -5.66
CA TYR A 115 3.56 8.45 -4.44
C TYR A 115 3.81 9.71 -3.61
N ALA A 116 4.28 10.79 -4.24
CA ALA A 116 4.53 12.06 -3.57
C ALA A 116 3.23 12.65 -2.99
N ALA A 117 2.12 12.54 -3.71
CA ALA A 117 0.80 12.96 -3.24
C ALA A 117 0.35 12.16 -2.01
N ALA A 118 0.46 10.83 -2.04
CA ALA A 118 0.12 9.98 -0.90
C ALA A 118 1.00 10.26 0.33
N LEU A 119 2.29 10.51 0.12
CA LEU A 119 3.21 10.85 1.19
C LEU A 119 2.90 12.22 1.80
N ALA A 120 2.59 13.22 0.96
CA ALA A 120 2.17 14.55 1.40
C ALA A 120 0.85 14.49 2.19
N GLU A 121 -0.13 13.72 1.73
CA GLU A 121 -1.39 13.51 2.45
C GLU A 121 -1.15 12.91 3.84
N ALA A 122 -0.33 11.85 3.92
CA ALA A 122 0.01 11.23 5.20
C ALA A 122 0.70 12.20 6.16
N ARG A 123 1.62 13.04 5.65
CA ARG A 123 2.27 14.10 6.43
C ARG A 123 1.27 15.14 6.94
N ASN A 124 0.38 15.60 6.08
CA ASN A 124 -0.64 16.59 6.43
C ASN A 124 -1.60 16.07 7.51
N GLY A 125 -1.91 14.77 7.51
CA GLY A 125 -2.76 14.14 8.52
C GLY A 125 -2.19 14.12 9.95
N VAL A 126 -0.87 14.23 10.12
CA VAL A 126 -0.21 14.29 11.44
C VAL A 126 0.00 15.71 11.95
N GLY A 127 0.15 16.66 11.02
CA GLY A 127 0.44 18.07 11.28
C GLY A 127 1.91 18.44 11.05
N PRO A 128 2.20 19.74 10.76
CA PRO A 128 3.51 20.19 10.27
C PRO A 128 4.64 20.09 11.30
N SER A 129 4.32 20.02 12.59
CA SER A 129 5.32 19.97 13.68
C SER A 129 5.87 18.56 13.95
N VAL A 130 5.19 17.52 13.48
CA VAL A 130 5.56 16.12 13.79
C VAL A 130 6.64 15.60 12.84
N ILE A 131 6.54 15.95 11.56
CA ILE A 131 7.47 15.51 10.51
C ILE A 131 8.26 16.72 10.03
N SER A 132 9.55 16.75 10.36
CA SER A 132 10.48 17.78 9.89
C SER A 132 10.67 17.70 8.37
N ALA A 133 11.11 18.80 7.78
CA ALA A 133 11.40 18.86 6.34
C ALA A 133 12.46 17.80 5.95
N SER A 134 13.49 17.60 6.76
CA SER A 134 14.54 16.60 6.49
C SER A 134 13.98 15.18 6.49
N VAL A 135 13.15 14.81 7.48
CA VAL A 135 12.51 13.48 7.52
C VAL A 135 11.63 13.26 6.30
N TYR A 136 10.90 14.30 5.85
CA TYR A 136 10.11 14.24 4.62
C TYR A 136 10.99 13.97 3.39
N LYS A 137 12.08 14.72 3.21
CA LYS A 137 13.03 14.52 2.10
C LYS A 137 13.61 13.11 2.09
N TYR A 138 14.03 12.60 3.25
CA TYR A 138 14.59 11.26 3.38
C TYR A 138 13.56 10.18 3.04
N GLN A 139 12.34 10.30 3.55
CA GLN A 139 11.26 9.36 3.23
C GLN A 139 10.96 9.37 1.73
N LEU A 140 10.82 10.57 1.14
CA LEU A 140 10.58 10.77 -0.28
C LEU A 140 11.65 10.08 -1.13
N LEU A 141 12.92 10.28 -0.81
CA LEU A 141 14.04 9.69 -1.55
C LEU A 141 14.19 8.19 -1.31
N PHE A 142 14.21 7.72 -0.06
CA PHE A 142 14.57 6.34 0.27
C PHE A 142 13.50 5.32 -0.10
N HIS A 143 12.25 5.74 -0.21
CA HIS A 143 11.13 4.87 -0.60
C HIS A 143 10.61 5.13 -2.03
N ALA A 144 11.33 5.95 -2.80
CA ALA A 144 11.13 6.07 -4.23
C ALA A 144 11.67 4.84 -5.00
N HIS A 145 11.36 4.76 -6.29
CA HIS A 145 11.79 3.69 -7.16
C HIS A 145 13.34 3.61 -7.19
N PRO A 146 13.97 2.42 -7.04
CA PRO A 146 15.44 2.33 -6.90
C PRO A 146 16.23 3.00 -8.02
N ILE A 147 15.78 2.88 -9.27
CA ILE A 147 16.42 3.54 -10.42
C ILE A 147 16.32 5.07 -10.34
N LEU A 148 15.21 5.59 -9.82
CA LEU A 148 15.06 7.03 -9.61
C LEU A 148 16.05 7.52 -8.56
N VAL A 149 16.20 6.79 -7.44
CA VAL A 149 17.18 7.12 -6.40
C VAL A 149 18.59 7.17 -6.97
N LEU A 150 18.99 6.15 -7.74
CA LEU A 150 20.31 6.11 -8.39
C LEU A 150 20.52 7.30 -9.34
N ARG A 151 19.49 7.69 -10.09
CA ARG A 151 19.56 8.85 -10.99
C ARG A 151 19.71 10.17 -10.22
N ILE A 152 19.02 10.33 -9.10
CA ILE A 152 19.11 11.54 -8.26
C ILE A 152 20.49 11.66 -7.63
N VAL A 153 21.03 10.59 -7.05
CA VAL A 153 22.38 10.63 -6.43
C VAL A 153 23.51 10.76 -7.45
N ALA A 154 23.24 10.51 -8.74
CA ALA A 154 24.20 10.69 -9.82
C ALA A 154 24.23 12.12 -10.37
N ILE A 155 23.32 13.01 -9.93
CA ILE A 155 23.32 14.42 -10.33
C ILE A 155 24.53 15.11 -9.69
N PRO A 156 25.41 15.77 -10.49
CA PRO A 156 26.51 16.56 -9.95
C PRO A 156 25.98 17.65 -9.02
N ASP A 157 26.69 17.86 -7.90
CA ASP A 157 26.36 18.90 -6.90
C ASP A 157 24.98 18.75 -6.23
N PHE A 158 24.34 17.58 -6.35
CA PHE A 158 23.11 17.31 -5.61
C PHE A 158 23.37 17.27 -4.11
N ASP A 159 22.74 18.20 -3.39
CA ASP A 159 22.79 18.27 -1.94
C ASP A 159 21.35 18.27 -1.39
N ILE A 160 21.04 17.23 -0.61
CA ILE A 160 19.73 17.04 -0.01
C ILE A 160 19.42 18.06 1.09
N ASP A 161 20.45 18.63 1.71
CA ASP A 161 20.27 19.56 2.82
C ASP A 161 19.89 20.96 2.30
N SER A 162 20.48 21.41 1.19
CA SER A 162 20.19 22.71 0.56
C SER A 162 18.92 22.76 -0.29
N ILE A 163 18.51 21.67 -0.94
CA ILE A 163 17.32 21.68 -1.81
C ILE A 163 16.00 21.85 -1.02
N GLY A 164 15.04 22.63 -1.50
CA GLY A 164 13.70 22.69 -0.92
C GLY A 164 12.96 21.36 -1.06
N PHE A 165 11.97 21.06 -0.20
CA PHE A 165 11.21 19.81 -0.37
C PHE A 165 10.33 19.84 -1.63
N ASP A 166 9.75 21.00 -1.98
CA ASP A 166 8.99 21.18 -3.22
C ASP A 166 9.90 21.05 -4.45
N ASP A 167 11.09 21.64 -4.41
CA ASP A 167 12.10 21.52 -5.47
C ASP A 167 12.58 20.08 -5.64
N LEU A 168 12.74 19.33 -4.53
CA LEU A 168 13.09 17.92 -4.56
C LEU A 168 11.98 17.08 -5.20
N VAL A 169 10.71 17.33 -4.84
CA VAL A 169 9.55 16.67 -5.48
C VAL A 169 9.54 16.95 -6.98
N ALA A 170 9.71 18.21 -7.39
CA ALA A 170 9.75 18.59 -8.79
C ALA A 170 10.90 17.90 -9.55
N LEU A 171 12.10 17.91 -8.97
CA LEU A 171 13.29 17.25 -9.54
C LEU A 171 13.06 15.76 -9.71
N MET A 172 12.61 15.07 -8.66
CA MET A 172 12.36 13.63 -8.69
C MET A 172 11.26 13.26 -9.68
N ASN A 173 10.20 14.06 -9.78
CA ASN A 173 9.15 13.84 -10.77
C ASN A 173 9.67 13.98 -12.20
N MET A 174 10.44 15.04 -12.48
CA MET A 174 11.07 15.25 -13.79
C MET A 174 12.00 14.08 -14.17
N GLN A 175 12.82 13.61 -13.23
CA GLN A 175 13.73 12.48 -13.48
C GLN A 175 12.97 11.17 -13.71
N PHE A 176 11.84 10.96 -13.01
CA PHE A 176 10.97 9.80 -13.19
C PHE A 176 10.31 9.80 -14.57
N GLU A 177 9.77 10.94 -15.02
CA GLU A 177 9.19 11.07 -16.36
C GLU A 177 10.23 10.85 -17.47
N SER A 178 11.47 11.34 -17.28
CA SER A 178 12.58 11.03 -18.20
C SER A 178 12.88 9.52 -18.25
N LEU A 179 12.90 8.84 -17.09
CA LEU A 179 13.08 7.39 -17.02
C LEU A 179 11.94 6.63 -17.72
N ALA A 180 10.71 7.12 -17.59
CA ALA A 180 9.54 6.56 -18.27
C ALA A 180 9.67 6.71 -19.80
N ALA A 181 10.04 7.89 -20.27
CA ALA A 181 10.23 8.19 -21.69
C ALA A 181 11.37 7.35 -22.33
N GLU A 182 12.42 7.06 -21.57
CA GLU A 182 13.52 6.20 -22.01
C GLU A 182 13.16 4.71 -22.06
N GLY A 183 11.97 4.31 -21.57
CA GLY A 183 11.56 2.90 -21.47
C GLY A 183 12.28 2.12 -20.37
N ASN A 184 12.97 2.82 -19.46
CA ASN A 184 13.81 2.23 -18.42
C ASN A 184 13.00 1.69 -17.22
N LEU A 185 11.71 2.03 -17.11
CA LEU A 185 10.83 1.53 -16.04
C LEU A 185 10.33 0.10 -16.26
N GLY A 186 10.30 -0.39 -17.51
CA GLY A 186 9.78 -1.72 -17.85
C GLY A 186 10.84 -2.84 -17.91
N ARG A 187 12.14 -2.50 -18.00
CA ARG A 187 13.20 -3.48 -18.30
C ARG A 187 13.95 -4.04 -17.09
N LEU A 188 13.77 -3.48 -15.90
CA LEU A 188 14.67 -3.76 -14.79
C LEU A 188 13.90 -4.03 -13.50
N SER A 189 13.35 -5.24 -13.40
CA SER A 189 13.15 -5.89 -12.11
C SER A 189 14.51 -6.31 -11.55
N ILE A 190 15.34 -5.33 -11.16
CA ILE A 190 16.60 -5.58 -10.45
C ILE A 190 16.25 -5.54 -8.96
N THR A 191 16.11 -6.74 -8.39
CA THR A 191 16.26 -6.99 -6.96
C THR A 191 17.70 -6.66 -6.57
N ALA A 192 17.96 -5.40 -6.21
CA ALA A 192 19.25 -4.99 -5.67
C ALA A 192 19.39 -5.51 -4.23
N ARG A 193 19.89 -6.74 -4.07
CA ARG A 193 20.55 -7.18 -2.83
C ARG A 193 22.03 -7.36 -3.16
N ALA A 194 22.85 -6.44 -2.67
CA ALA A 194 24.30 -6.57 -2.76
C ALA A 194 24.76 -7.84 -2.02
N SER A 195 25.54 -8.68 -2.70
CA SER A 195 26.39 -9.69 -2.06
C SER A 195 27.63 -9.96 -2.93
N PRO A 196 28.76 -10.30 -2.28
CA PRO A 196 30.08 -10.31 -2.91
C PRO A 196 30.29 -11.57 -3.76
N ALA A 197 31.14 -11.41 -4.79
CA ALA A 197 31.89 -12.38 -5.61
C ALA A 197 31.27 -13.77 -5.94
N PRO A 198 31.40 -14.24 -7.20
CA PRO A 198 30.69 -15.41 -7.70
C PRO A 198 31.31 -16.70 -7.16
N LEU A 199 30.55 -17.43 -6.35
CA LEU A 199 30.69 -18.88 -6.26
C LEU A 199 29.53 -19.50 -7.07
N SER A 200 29.90 -20.41 -7.96
CA SER A 200 29.09 -21.11 -8.95
C SER A 200 27.61 -21.25 -8.59
N SER A 201 26.74 -20.65 -9.40
CA SER A 201 25.29 -20.87 -9.33
C SER A 201 24.96 -22.34 -9.62
N PRO A 202 24.04 -22.99 -8.89
CA PRO A 202 23.42 -24.22 -9.36
C PRO A 202 22.53 -23.89 -10.57
N ALA A 203 22.50 -24.80 -11.54
CA ALA A 203 21.73 -24.65 -12.77
C ALA A 203 20.24 -24.45 -12.44
N ARG A 204 19.69 -23.28 -12.78
CA ARG A 204 18.26 -23.04 -12.69
C ARG A 204 17.60 -23.72 -13.89
N LEU A 205 16.62 -24.59 -13.64
CA LEU A 205 15.88 -25.24 -14.72
C LEU A 205 15.25 -24.17 -15.65
N PRO A 206 15.28 -24.39 -16.99
CA PRO A 206 14.64 -23.49 -17.95
C PRO A 206 13.12 -23.39 -17.71
N PHE A 207 12.47 -22.47 -18.42
CA PHE A 207 11.00 -22.34 -18.36
C PHE A 207 10.33 -23.65 -18.80
N LEU A 208 9.25 -24.05 -18.13
CA LEU A 208 8.51 -25.28 -18.44
C LEU A 208 7.63 -25.03 -19.68
N ASP A 209 7.93 -25.68 -20.79
CA ASP A 209 7.10 -25.60 -22.00
C ASP A 209 5.83 -26.46 -21.88
N ASP A 210 4.87 -26.20 -22.76
CA ASP A 210 3.57 -26.89 -22.71
C ASP A 210 3.69 -28.39 -23.00
N THR A 211 4.66 -28.81 -23.82
CA THR A 211 4.92 -30.23 -24.10
C THR A 211 5.47 -30.99 -22.90
N GLU A 212 6.31 -30.34 -22.10
CA GLU A 212 6.86 -30.90 -20.87
C GLU A 212 5.80 -30.93 -19.76
N ARG A 213 4.90 -29.94 -19.74
CA ARG A 213 3.73 -29.94 -18.87
C ARG A 213 2.80 -31.12 -19.14
N ASP A 214 2.52 -31.42 -20.41
CA ASP A 214 1.68 -32.56 -20.79
C ASP A 214 2.34 -33.89 -20.40
N ARG A 215 3.66 -34.02 -20.64
CA ARG A 215 4.42 -35.21 -20.25
C ARG A 215 4.44 -35.43 -18.74
N LEU A 216 4.65 -34.37 -17.95
CA LEU A 216 4.63 -34.46 -16.50
C LEU A 216 3.22 -34.77 -15.98
N SER A 217 2.18 -34.23 -16.61
CA SER A 217 0.79 -34.55 -16.26
C SER A 217 0.43 -36.01 -16.56
N ALA A 218 0.88 -36.54 -17.70
CA ALA A 218 0.70 -37.95 -18.05
C ALA A 218 1.43 -38.88 -17.05
N ALA A 219 2.61 -38.48 -16.59
CA ALA A 219 3.39 -39.21 -15.59
C ALA A 219 2.98 -38.89 -14.13
N LYS A 220 1.92 -38.09 -13.92
CA LYS A 220 1.48 -37.60 -12.60
C LYS A 220 2.61 -36.94 -11.78
N GLY A 221 3.60 -36.34 -12.43
CA GLY A 221 4.74 -35.66 -11.83
C GLY A 221 4.48 -34.21 -11.45
N CYS A 222 5.41 -33.59 -10.71
CA CYS A 222 5.29 -32.19 -10.29
C CYS A 222 5.85 -31.25 -11.37
N TRP A 223 5.05 -30.28 -11.80
CA TRP A 223 5.46 -29.26 -12.78
C TRP A 223 6.57 -28.33 -12.25
N ARG A 224 6.79 -28.31 -10.92
CA ARG A 224 7.75 -27.41 -10.27
C ARG A 224 9.14 -28.02 -10.07
N CYS A 225 9.22 -29.25 -9.56
CA CYS A 225 10.51 -29.96 -9.42
C CYS A 225 10.79 -30.93 -10.58
N ARG A 226 9.86 -31.09 -11.51
CA ARG A 226 9.92 -31.98 -12.69
C ARG A 226 10.17 -33.45 -12.38
N LYS A 227 9.98 -33.85 -11.12
CA LYS A 227 10.09 -35.25 -10.71
C LYS A 227 8.78 -35.98 -10.91
N ILE A 228 8.88 -37.28 -11.14
CA ILE A 228 7.77 -38.22 -11.34
C ILE A 228 7.81 -39.33 -10.29
N PRO A 229 6.73 -40.12 -10.13
CA PRO A 229 6.65 -41.18 -9.11
C PRO A 229 7.76 -42.22 -9.12
N THR A 230 8.41 -42.41 -10.26
CA THR A 230 9.52 -43.37 -10.42
C THR A 230 10.89 -42.80 -10.03
N ASP A 231 10.99 -41.51 -9.74
CA ASP A 231 12.26 -40.89 -9.34
C ASP A 231 12.64 -41.20 -7.89
N ALA A 232 13.93 -41.40 -7.65
CA ALA A 232 14.46 -41.67 -6.31
C ALA A 232 14.14 -40.53 -5.32
N GLY A 233 13.48 -40.86 -4.22
CA GLY A 233 13.08 -39.90 -3.19
C GLY A 233 11.83 -39.07 -3.54
N TRP A 234 11.03 -39.50 -4.52
CA TRP A 234 9.73 -38.91 -4.80
C TRP A 234 8.75 -39.11 -3.64
N VAL A 235 7.93 -38.09 -3.38
CA VAL A 235 6.83 -38.10 -2.41
C VAL A 235 5.61 -37.51 -3.13
N PRO A 236 4.38 -38.00 -2.94
CA PRO A 236 3.21 -37.41 -3.58
C PRO A 236 3.04 -35.93 -3.21
N HIS A 237 3.10 -35.04 -4.21
CA HIS A 237 2.89 -33.61 -4.05
C HIS A 237 2.53 -32.95 -5.38
N VAL A 238 2.00 -31.72 -5.29
CA VAL A 238 1.75 -30.84 -6.45
C VAL A 238 2.62 -29.58 -6.37
N GLY A 239 2.64 -28.77 -7.43
CA GLY A 239 3.50 -27.57 -7.50
C GLY A 239 3.43 -26.64 -6.27
N ARG A 240 2.25 -26.50 -5.66
CA ARG A 240 2.03 -25.69 -4.45
C ARG A 240 2.61 -26.30 -3.18
N THR A 241 2.58 -27.62 -3.04
CA THR A 241 3.07 -28.39 -1.87
C THR A 241 4.42 -29.05 -2.13
N CYS A 242 5.11 -28.65 -3.19
CA CYS A 242 6.37 -29.25 -3.61
C CYS A 242 7.47 -29.09 -2.54
N PRO A 243 8.20 -30.15 -2.15
CA PRO A 243 9.31 -30.03 -1.21
C PRO A 243 10.51 -29.24 -1.77
N GLY A 244 10.51 -28.97 -3.07
CA GLY A 244 11.65 -28.38 -3.77
C GLY A 244 12.74 -29.40 -4.07
N ASP A 245 13.76 -28.94 -4.79
CA ASP A 245 14.94 -29.72 -5.13
C ASP A 245 16.17 -28.81 -5.10
N ALA A 246 16.90 -28.85 -3.97
CA ALA A 246 18.08 -28.03 -3.76
C ALA A 246 19.21 -28.35 -4.76
N ALA A 247 19.29 -29.57 -5.27
CA ALA A 247 20.30 -29.96 -6.24
C ALA A 247 20.08 -29.28 -7.61
N ASN A 248 18.82 -29.01 -7.94
CA ASN A 248 18.40 -28.35 -9.19
C ASN A 248 17.97 -26.88 -8.98
N GLY A 249 18.28 -26.31 -7.80
CA GLY A 249 17.93 -24.92 -7.46
C GLY A 249 16.42 -24.64 -7.39
N VAL A 250 15.58 -25.66 -7.22
CA VAL A 250 14.12 -25.54 -7.13
C VAL A 250 13.74 -25.26 -5.68
N GLN A 251 13.11 -24.11 -5.44
CA GLN A 251 12.63 -23.75 -4.11
C GLN A 251 11.32 -24.47 -3.76
N PRO A 252 11.07 -24.72 -2.46
CA PRO A 252 9.82 -25.33 -2.02
C PRO A 252 8.57 -24.56 -2.44
N GLY A 253 7.48 -25.33 -2.52
CA GLY A 253 6.07 -24.97 -2.55
C GLY A 253 5.76 -23.77 -1.69
N ARG A 254 4.87 -22.89 -2.17
CA ARG A 254 4.33 -21.82 -1.32
C ARG A 254 3.66 -22.38 -0.06
N ASP A 255 3.04 -23.54 -0.21
CA ASP A 255 2.24 -24.21 0.82
C ASP A 255 2.97 -25.45 1.38
N PHE A 256 4.28 -25.58 1.13
CA PHE A 256 5.06 -26.70 1.67
C PHE A 256 5.40 -26.49 3.15
N ILE A 257 5.01 -27.44 3.99
CA ILE A 257 5.34 -27.46 5.43
C ILE A 257 6.26 -28.66 5.71
N PRO A 258 7.52 -28.46 6.11
CA PRO A 258 8.45 -29.56 6.36
C PRO A 258 8.05 -30.37 7.61
N GLY A 259 7.98 -31.70 7.47
CA GLY A 259 7.82 -32.63 8.61
C GLY A 259 6.41 -33.20 8.85
N ILE A 260 5.43 -32.88 8.01
CA ILE A 260 4.10 -33.51 8.07
C ILE A 260 4.08 -34.69 7.09
N LYS A 261 3.86 -35.91 7.60
CA LYS A 261 3.55 -37.07 6.74
C LYS A 261 2.23 -36.80 6.03
N THR A 262 2.23 -36.92 4.70
CA THR A 262 1.19 -36.52 3.76
C THR A 262 -0.10 -37.35 3.83
N GLU A 263 -0.60 -37.68 5.01
CA GLU A 263 -1.88 -38.39 5.19
C GLU A 263 -2.99 -37.50 5.74
N ILE A 264 -2.73 -36.21 6.06
CA ILE A 264 -3.75 -35.33 6.68
C ILE A 264 -3.85 -33.94 6.00
N ALA A 265 -3.45 -33.81 4.73
CA ALA A 265 -3.53 -32.54 4.00
C ALA A 265 -4.63 -32.49 2.94
N ALA A 266 -5.58 -33.43 2.94
CA ALA A 266 -6.73 -33.43 2.01
C ALA A 266 -7.94 -32.65 2.53
N GLY A 267 -7.84 -31.98 3.67
CA GLY A 267 -8.95 -31.25 4.27
C GLY A 267 -8.54 -29.86 4.66
N VAL A 268 -9.21 -28.86 4.08
CA VAL A 268 -9.15 -27.42 4.35
C VAL A 268 -8.16 -26.67 3.44
N PHE A 269 -8.66 -26.09 2.35
CA PHE A 269 -8.82 -24.64 2.16
C PHE A 269 -9.54 -24.34 0.82
N LEU A 270 -10.57 -23.50 0.88
CA LEU A 270 -11.37 -23.05 -0.25
C LEU A 270 -10.72 -21.86 -0.98
N ALA A 271 -10.71 -21.94 -2.32
CA ALA A 271 -10.81 -20.88 -3.32
C ALA A 271 -9.72 -19.77 -3.38
N ALA A 272 -8.84 -19.85 -4.39
CA ALA A 272 -8.42 -18.71 -5.24
C ALA A 272 -7.56 -19.18 -6.45
N ASP A 273 -7.93 -18.70 -7.63
CA ASP A 273 -7.26 -18.78 -8.95
C ASP A 273 -7.02 -20.17 -9.58
N ALA A 274 -7.91 -20.55 -10.51
CA ALA A 274 -7.92 -21.83 -11.21
C ALA A 274 -7.16 -21.83 -12.56
N SER A 275 -6.28 -20.87 -12.84
CA SER A 275 -5.61 -20.76 -14.15
C SER A 275 -4.15 -21.22 -14.17
N GLU A 276 -3.55 -21.56 -13.03
CA GLU A 276 -2.15 -22.05 -12.96
C GLU A 276 -1.99 -23.38 -12.20
N ASP A 277 -3.10 -24.01 -11.78
CA ASP A 277 -3.04 -25.16 -10.89
C ASP A 277 -2.87 -26.47 -11.66
N GLN A 278 -1.72 -27.11 -11.42
CA GLN A 278 -1.49 -28.51 -11.73
C GLN A 278 -2.63 -29.36 -11.13
N PRO A 279 -3.20 -30.33 -11.86
CA PRO A 279 -4.24 -31.20 -11.34
C PRO A 279 -3.78 -31.92 -10.05
N GLU A 280 -4.60 -31.86 -9.01
CA GLU A 280 -4.39 -32.61 -7.77
C GLU A 280 -4.82 -34.06 -7.99
N TYR A 281 -3.89 -34.99 -7.82
CA TYR A 281 -4.16 -36.42 -7.90
C TYR A 281 -4.35 -36.99 -6.49
N GLY A 282 -5.31 -37.89 -6.32
CA GLY A 282 -5.55 -38.56 -5.04
C GLY A 282 -4.44 -39.57 -4.71
N ALA A 283 -4.24 -39.88 -3.43
CA ALA A 283 -3.25 -40.87 -2.97
C ALA A 283 -3.42 -42.25 -3.66
N ASP A 284 -4.67 -42.65 -3.93
CA ASP A 284 -5.02 -43.92 -4.58
C ASP A 284 -4.60 -43.95 -6.06
N GLU A 285 -4.58 -42.81 -6.74
CA GLU A 285 -4.19 -42.68 -8.15
C GLU A 285 -2.67 -42.71 -8.37
N TYR A 286 -1.88 -42.38 -7.34
CA TYR A 286 -0.42 -42.50 -7.39
C TYR A 286 0.05 -43.95 -7.27
N ALA A 287 -0.71 -44.80 -6.56
CA ALA A 287 -0.40 -46.21 -6.42
C ALA A 287 -0.50 -46.94 -7.78
N GLU A 288 -1.55 -46.68 -8.58
CA GLU A 288 -1.69 -47.30 -9.90
C GLU A 288 -0.56 -46.95 -10.88
N ALA A 289 -0.02 -45.72 -10.81
CA ALA A 289 1.08 -45.29 -11.68
C ALA A 289 2.42 -45.96 -11.33
N PHE A 290 2.62 -46.31 -10.05
CA PHE A 290 3.81 -47.03 -9.61
C PHE A 290 3.81 -48.49 -10.10
N TRP A 291 2.64 -49.14 -10.11
CA TRP A 291 2.50 -50.52 -10.59
C TRP A 291 2.44 -50.63 -12.11
N ALA A 292 1.89 -49.64 -12.82
CA ALA A 292 1.83 -49.66 -14.28
C ALA A 292 3.20 -49.51 -14.98
N ALA A 293 4.23 -49.00 -14.29
CA ALA A 293 5.59 -48.91 -14.82
C ALA A 293 6.38 -50.23 -14.69
N ASP A 294 6.00 -51.10 -13.75
CA ASP A 294 6.70 -52.37 -13.46
C ASP A 294 6.25 -53.51 -14.42
N ASP A 295 5.05 -53.41 -15.00
CA ASP A 295 4.52 -54.38 -15.97
C ASP A 295 5.05 -54.21 -17.40
N SER A 296 5.93 -53.24 -17.66
CA SER A 296 6.49 -53.00 -19.01
C SER A 296 7.79 -53.73 -19.33
N ASP A 297 8.29 -54.60 -18.44
CA ASP A 297 9.55 -55.35 -18.62
C ASP A 297 9.36 -56.88 -18.66
N SER A 298 8.20 -57.36 -19.13
CA SER A 298 7.98 -58.78 -19.42
C SER A 298 7.06 -58.99 -20.62
N GLU A 299 7.60 -58.78 -21.83
CA GLU A 299 7.35 -59.59 -23.04
C GLU A 299 8.42 -59.35 -24.11
#